data_AF-A0A6L7XIS3-F1
#
_entry.id   AF-A0A6L7XIS3-F1
#
_cell.length_a   1.000
_cell.length_b   1.000
_cell.length_c   1.000
_cell.angle_alpha   90.00
_cell.angle_beta   90.00
_cell.angle_gamma   90.00
#
_symmetry.space_group_name_H-M   'P 1'
#
loop_
_entity.id
_entity.type
_entity.pdbx_description
1 polymer ?
#
loop_
_entity_poly.entity_id
_entity_poly.type
_entity_poly.pdbx_seq_one_letter_code
_entity_poly.pdbx_strand_id
1 'polypeptide(L)'
;MGSHLWHLDISAQSLSDRQTERKPRARQNVILELGFFLGKLDRQWVCPLVKGDMETPSDYDGVVFTRLDDVGAWKMQLVQEVKAADFDNDANKLIQT
;
A
#
# COMPACT_ATOMS: atom_id res chain seq x y z
N MET A 1 48.14 -22.81 30.41
CA MET A 1 46.79 -22.37 30.84
C MET A 1 46.87 -20.90 31.21
N GLY A 2 46.64 -20.02 30.24
CA GLY A 2 46.65 -18.58 30.40
C GLY A 2 45.65 -18.03 29.41
N SER A 3 44.60 -17.42 29.94
CA SER A 3 43.34 -17.04 29.29
C SER A 3 43.55 -16.16 28.05
N HIS A 4 42.99 -16.61 26.93
CA HIS A 4 42.62 -15.77 25.79
C HIS A 4 41.61 -14.71 26.25
N LEU A 5 42.06 -13.48 26.44
CA LEU A 5 41.21 -12.30 26.56
C LEU A 5 41.20 -11.61 25.20
N TRP A 6 40.14 -11.86 24.43
CA TRP A 6 39.79 -11.03 23.29
C TRP A 6 39.52 -9.62 23.81
N HIS A 7 40.43 -8.68 23.54
CA HIS A 7 40.13 -7.25 23.64
C HIS A 7 39.11 -6.93 22.55
N LEU A 8 37.82 -7.09 22.90
CA LEU A 8 36.71 -6.49 22.20
C LEU A 8 36.61 -5.05 22.72
N ASP A 9 37.34 -4.14 22.08
CA ASP A 9 37.00 -2.72 22.11
C ASP A 9 35.65 -2.56 21.41
N ILE A 10 34.56 -2.83 22.13
CA ILE A 10 33.23 -2.35 21.77
C ILE A 10 33.27 -0.86 22.08
N SER A 11 33.88 -0.10 21.18
CA SER A 11 33.65 1.33 21.07
C SER A 11 32.16 1.47 20.84
N ALA A 12 31.44 1.85 21.91
CA ALA A 12 30.07 2.30 21.84
C ALA A 12 30.02 3.58 21.00
N GLN A 13 30.10 3.43 19.67
CA GLN A 13 29.49 4.41 18.78
C GLN A 13 28.01 4.34 19.13
N SER A 14 27.50 5.45 19.68
CA SER A 14 26.09 5.60 19.99
C SER A 14 25.31 5.08 18.78
N LEU A 15 24.55 4.01 19.00
CA LEU A 15 23.48 3.63 18.10
C LEU A 15 22.55 4.84 18.17
N SER A 16 22.76 5.82 17.30
CA SER A 16 21.82 6.91 17.13
C SER A 16 20.51 6.19 16.91
N ASP A 17 19.57 6.36 17.83
CA ASP A 17 18.22 5.84 17.72
C ASP A 17 17.66 6.34 16.39
N ARG A 18 17.85 5.56 15.32
CA ARG A 18 16.99 5.62 14.16
C ARG A 18 15.69 5.03 14.66
N GLN A 19 14.91 5.86 15.35
CA GLN A 19 13.49 5.66 15.46
C GLN A 19 12.95 5.77 14.03
N THR A 20 13.03 4.66 13.30
CA THR A 20 12.28 4.51 12.06
C THR A 20 10.82 4.53 12.47
N GLU A 21 10.19 5.70 12.36
CA GLU A 21 8.75 5.85 12.57
C GLU A 21 8.06 4.84 11.67
N ARG A 22 7.46 3.80 12.27
CA ARG A 22 6.76 2.77 11.52
C ARG A 22 5.48 3.38 10.96
N LYS A 23 5.42 3.55 9.64
CA LYS A 23 4.18 3.95 9.01
C LYS A 23 3.12 2.85 9.16
N PRO A 24 1.83 3.21 9.17
CA PRO A 24 0.74 2.25 9.03
C PRO A 24 0.98 1.37 7.79
N ARG A 25 0.62 0.09 7.88
CA ARG A 25 0.72 -0.88 6.78
C ARG A 25 -0.55 -1.70 6.65
N ALA A 26 -0.84 -2.20 5.46
CA ALA A 26 -1.96 -3.12 5.27
C ALA A 26 -1.72 -4.45 6.01
N ARG A 27 -2.81 -5.11 6.41
CA ARG A 27 -2.74 -6.48 6.95
C ARG A 27 -2.32 -7.44 5.84
N GLN A 28 -1.60 -8.50 6.19
CA GLN A 28 -1.08 -9.47 5.22
C GLN A 28 -2.19 -10.12 4.39
N ASN A 29 -3.32 -10.46 5.01
CA ASN A 29 -4.46 -11.02 4.29
C ASN A 29 -5.00 -10.06 3.23
N VAL A 30 -5.01 -8.75 3.52
CA VAL A 30 -5.46 -7.71 2.57
C VAL A 30 -4.53 -7.66 1.36
N ILE A 31 -3.22 -7.75 1.59
CA ILE A 31 -2.23 -7.80 0.50
C ILE A 31 -2.42 -9.08 -0.34
N LEU A 32 -2.59 -10.23 0.32
CA LEU A 32 -2.81 -11.51 -0.36
C LEU A 32 -4.07 -11.47 -1.24
N GLU A 33 -5.19 -11.00 -0.71
CA GLU A 33 -6.46 -10.86 -1.42
C GLU A 33 -6.31 -9.89 -2.60
N LEU A 34 -5.63 -8.76 -2.41
CA LEU A 34 -5.34 -7.82 -3.49
C LEU A 34 -4.53 -8.50 -4.62
N GLY A 35 -3.49 -9.25 -4.28
CA GLY A 35 -2.70 -10.00 -5.25
C GLY A 35 -3.54 -11.03 -6.01
N PHE A 36 -4.42 -11.74 -5.30
CA PHE A 36 -5.35 -12.68 -5.90
C PHE A 36 -6.30 -12.00 -6.89
N PHE A 37 -6.89 -10.86 -6.53
CA PHE A 37 -7.80 -10.14 -7.43
C PHE A 37 -7.07 -9.59 -8.66
N LEU A 38 -5.88 -9.01 -8.50
CA LEU A 38 -5.09 -8.52 -9.62
C LEU A 38 -4.72 -9.63 -10.61
N GLY A 39 -4.46 -10.85 -10.13
CA GLY A 39 -4.17 -12.00 -10.98
C GLY A 39 -5.40 -12.68 -11.57
N LYS A 40 -6.54 -12.65 -10.87
CA LYS A 40 -7.77 -13.33 -11.29
C LYS A 40 -8.65 -12.49 -12.20
N LEU A 41 -8.72 -11.19 -11.92
CA LEU A 41 -9.62 -10.26 -12.60
C LEU A 41 -8.88 -9.33 -13.55
N ASP A 42 -7.55 -9.36 -13.62
CA ASP A 42 -6.71 -8.34 -14.28
C ASP A 42 -6.78 -6.95 -13.64
N ARG A 43 -5.72 -6.16 -13.87
CA ARG A 43 -5.54 -4.84 -13.24
C ARG A 43 -6.65 -3.84 -13.57
N GLN A 44 -7.18 -3.88 -14.79
CA GLN A 44 -8.22 -2.95 -15.25
C GLN A 44 -9.56 -3.11 -14.51
N TRP A 45 -9.77 -4.25 -13.82
CA TRP A 45 -11.00 -4.54 -13.10
C TRP A 45 -10.84 -4.45 -11.57
N VAL A 46 -9.71 -3.91 -11.09
CA VAL A 46 -9.40 -3.79 -9.66
C VAL A 46 -8.94 -2.36 -9.36
N CYS A 47 -9.65 -1.67 -8.45
CA CYS A 47 -9.30 -0.33 -7.98
C CYS A 47 -9.02 -0.33 -6.47
N PRO A 48 -7.75 -0.40 -6.04
CA PRO A 48 -7.38 -0.39 -4.63
C PRO A 48 -7.52 1.01 -4.03
N LEU A 49 -8.32 1.14 -2.96
CA LEU A 49 -8.50 2.40 -2.23
C LEU A 49 -7.68 2.40 -0.95
N VAL A 50 -6.85 3.43 -0.74
CA VAL A 50 -5.98 3.57 0.44
C VAL A 50 -6.28 4.83 1.23
N LYS A 51 -6.42 4.70 2.55
CA LYS A 51 -6.66 5.83 3.45
C LYS A 51 -5.38 6.22 4.18
N GLY A 52 -5.08 7.52 4.20
CA GLY A 52 -3.93 8.07 4.92
C GLY A 52 -2.60 7.82 4.21
N ASP A 53 -1.50 7.99 4.94
CA ASP A 53 -0.14 7.67 4.47
C ASP A 53 0.24 6.28 5.00
N MET A 54 0.05 5.26 4.15
CA MET A 54 0.31 3.86 4.46
C MET A 54 1.46 3.36 3.59
N GLU A 55 2.35 2.55 4.15
CA GLU A 55 3.36 1.82 3.38
C GLU A 55 2.76 0.61 2.67
N THR A 56 3.06 0.50 1.38
CA THR A 56 2.78 -0.66 0.54
C THR A 56 4.05 -1.51 0.36
N PRO A 57 3.95 -2.84 0.28
CA PRO A 57 5.09 -3.68 -0.08
C PRO A 57 5.59 -3.36 -1.49
N SER A 58 6.91 -3.42 -1.71
CA SER A 58 7.54 -3.11 -3.00
C SER A 58 7.04 -3.99 -4.16
N ASP A 59 6.58 -5.20 -3.86
CA ASP A 59 5.96 -6.09 -4.86
C ASP A 59 4.71 -5.48 -5.53
N TYR A 60 4.13 -4.45 -4.91
CA TYR A 60 2.93 -3.74 -5.38
C TYR A 60 3.25 -2.35 -5.94
N ASP A 61 4.52 -1.96 -6.11
CA ASP A 61 4.90 -0.65 -6.65
C ASP A 61 4.37 -0.42 -8.08
N GLY A 62 4.10 -1.50 -8.82
CA GLY A 62 3.48 -1.44 -10.14
C GLY A 62 1.95 -1.36 -10.13
N VAL A 63 1.32 -1.26 -8.95
CA VAL A 63 -0.14 -1.16 -8.77
C VAL A 63 -0.49 0.29 -8.48
N VAL A 64 -1.48 0.81 -9.21
CA VAL A 64 -2.01 2.16 -8.95
C VAL A 64 -2.95 2.09 -7.76
N PHE A 65 -2.65 2.87 -6.72
CA PHE A 65 -3.52 3.02 -5.54
C PHE A 65 -4.25 4.36 -5.60
N THR A 66 -5.56 4.30 -5.44
CA THR A 66 -6.43 5.47 -5.39
C THR A 66 -6.55 5.93 -3.95
N ARG A 67 -6.18 7.18 -3.66
CA ARG A 67 -6.25 7.72 -2.31
C ARG A 67 -7.70 7.99 -1.93
N LEU A 68 -8.16 7.38 -0.85
CA LEU A 68 -9.44 7.65 -0.22
C LEU A 68 -9.33 8.98 0.56
N ASP A 69 -9.66 10.07 -0.11
CA ASP A 69 -9.67 11.41 0.45
C ASP A 69 -11.02 11.75 1.11
N ASP A 70 -10.98 12.65 2.10
CA ASP A 70 -12.17 13.04 2.85
C ASP A 70 -13.12 13.96 2.05
N VAL A 71 -12.63 14.61 0.99
CA VAL A 71 -13.45 15.48 0.12
C VAL A 71 -14.20 14.69 -0.96
N GLY A 72 -13.96 13.38 -1.07
CA GLY A 72 -14.67 12.46 -1.96
C GLY A 72 -14.19 12.45 -3.42
N ALA A 73 -13.02 13.01 -3.73
CA ALA A 73 -12.46 13.05 -5.09
C ALA A 73 -12.24 11.65 -5.68
N TRP A 74 -11.94 10.65 -4.85
CA TRP A 74 -11.83 9.24 -5.24
C TRP A 74 -13.05 8.71 -5.98
N LYS A 75 -14.26 9.24 -5.72
CA LYS A 75 -15.48 8.82 -6.41
C LYS A 75 -15.41 9.13 -7.90
N MET A 76 -14.91 10.31 -8.25
CA MET A 76 -14.77 10.73 -9.64
C MET A 76 -13.70 9.92 -10.37
N GLN A 77 -12.59 9.61 -9.67
CA GLN A 77 -11.55 8.73 -10.20
C GLN A 77 -12.09 7.32 -10.46
N LEU A 78 -12.87 6.77 -9.52
CA LEU A 78 -13.52 5.47 -9.71
C LEU A 78 -14.49 5.47 -10.90
N VAL A 79 -15.29 6.52 -11.08
CA VAL A 79 -16.19 6.64 -12.24
C VAL A 79 -15.41 6.69 -13.56
N GLN A 80 -14.25 7.34 -13.59
CA GLN A 80 -13.38 7.35 -14.78
C GLN A 80 -12.83 5.96 -15.11
N GLU A 81 -12.35 5.22 -14.10
CA GLU A 81 -11.86 3.85 -14.27
C GLU A 81 -12.98 2.90 -14.74
N VAL A 82 -14.18 2.98 -14.17
CA VAL A 82 -15.33 2.15 -14.58
C VAL A 82 -15.72 2.42 -16.03
N LYS A 83 -15.69 3.69 -16.46
CA LYS A 83 -15.93 4.05 -17.87
C LYS A 83 -14.83 3.53 -18.78
N ALA A 84 -13.56 3.58 -18.34
CA ALA A 84 -12.43 3.09 -19.11
C ALA A 84 -12.45 1.55 -19.27
N ALA A 85 -12.98 0.84 -18.28
CA ALA A 85 -13.17 -0.61 -18.31
C ALA A 85 -14.37 -1.06 -19.17
N ASP A 86 -15.02 -0.15 -19.90
CA ASP A 86 -16.16 -0.44 -20.78
C ASP A 86 -17.30 -1.21 -20.08
N PHE A 87 -17.51 -0.91 -18.79
CA PHE A 87 -18.72 -1.37 -18.12
C PHE A 87 -19.92 -0.65 -18.74
N ASP A 88 -20.86 -1.43 -19.27
CA ASP A 88 -22.16 -0.99 -19.80
C ASP A 88 -23.10 -0.52 -18.67
N ASN A 89 -22.62 0.43 -17.87
CA ASN A 89 -23.36 1.01 -16.76
C ASN A 89 -23.40 2.52 -16.94
N ASP A 90 -24.62 3.03 -17.00
CA ASP A 90 -24.94 4.44 -16.98
C ASP A 90 -24.29 5.10 -15.76
N ALA A 91 -23.11 5.69 -15.95
CA ALA A 91 -22.27 6.26 -14.90
C ALA A 91 -23.01 7.32 -14.08
N ASN A 92 -24.10 7.88 -14.60
CA ASN A 92 -25.00 8.77 -13.86
C ASN A 92 -25.61 8.11 -12.62
N LYS A 93 -25.71 6.78 -12.56
CA LYS A 93 -26.17 6.04 -11.37
C LYS A 93 -25.14 5.98 -10.24
N LEU A 94 -23.85 6.17 -10.54
CA LEU A 94 -22.76 6.12 -9.55
C LEU A 94 -22.61 7.44 -8.77
N ILE A 95 -23.18 8.54 -9.29
CA ILE A 95 -22.97 9.91 -8.80
C ILE A 95 -24.20 10.40 -8.00
N GLN A 96 -25.31 9.64 -7.97
CA GLN A 96 -26.49 10.00 -7.19
C GLN A 96 -26.24 9.67 -5.70
N THR A 97 -26.08 10.70 -4.88
CA THR A 97 -26.11 10.63 -3.40
C THR A 97 -26.91 11.80 -2.88
#